data_AF-A0A812J6S3-F1
#
_entry.id   AF-A0A812J6S3-F1
#
_cell.length_a   1.000
_cell.length_b   1.000
_cell.length_c   1.000
_cell.angle_alpha   90.00
_cell.angle_beta   90.00
_cell.angle_gamma   90.00
#
_symmetry.space_group_name_H-M   'P 1'
#
loop_
_entity.id
_entity.type
_entity.pdbx_description
1 polymer ?
#
loop_
_entity_poly.entity_id
_entity_poly.type
_entity_poly.pdbx_seq_one_letter_code
_entity_poly.pdbx_strand_id
1 'polypeptide(L)'
;MSLCDCHGCQLVCVALVYSETMSATATSSLVPRLLQYAREKVASAQPAILSNLARVTQLPLIIDVALPGAAYFSVAAGGLCDVLYLLGEEVVKVDRFVGASGGACSLFLILANDKRAPSDQHAAPAGRCPSADLLLESYLEYAKLEGSSGVQRSLSAFWQALAGVSSFWEDKYRALLTNEAAWAAVRSRGFCAIASRPIRQQIFGSAPSDAVYHAVGDNYILHNFSEKEEAVQAFVATGEATAKGFTKGIAILGSDRSFAVVGPQAGRPSQLRSLPASFCDGGRPANFDALHDHASPNAFLYYNTWFENASEAAFCTPESIEHLYKRGVDRTIDCLLSESFASPTPGTLNTVAGKAAKDSIVLALAGADLAQEIGKINAKSPLYGGSFVNLAGSEIREQPSFA
;
A
#
# COMPACT_ATOMS: atom_id res chain seq x y z
N MET A 1 25.04 60.62 0.93
CA MET A 1 24.80 59.71 2.08
C MET A 1 23.31 59.79 2.43
N SER A 2 22.53 58.82 1.95
CA SER A 2 21.13 58.66 2.30
C SER A 2 20.93 57.18 2.56
N LEU A 3 20.63 56.85 3.82
CA LEU A 3 20.26 55.55 4.32
C LEU A 3 18.88 55.20 3.75
N CYS A 4 18.80 54.13 2.96
CA CYS A 4 17.53 53.47 2.67
C CYS A 4 17.25 52.48 3.80
N ASP A 5 16.41 52.90 4.75
CA ASP A 5 15.80 52.05 5.76
C ASP A 5 14.86 51.05 5.07
N CYS A 6 15.30 49.79 5.01
CA CYS A 6 14.57 48.69 4.40
C CYS A 6 13.67 48.00 5.45
N HIS A 7 12.68 48.72 5.98
CA HIS A 7 11.68 48.16 6.92
C HIS A 7 10.81 47.05 6.30
N GLY A 8 10.72 46.97 4.97
CA GLY A 8 9.97 45.90 4.28
C GLY A 8 10.64 44.52 4.31
N CYS A 9 11.98 44.45 4.34
CA CYS A 9 12.71 43.17 4.32
C CYS A 9 12.71 42.46 5.68
N GLN A 10 12.66 43.20 6.79
CA GLN A 10 12.63 42.60 8.13
C GLN A 10 11.27 41.96 8.47
N LEU A 11 10.16 42.53 8.00
CA LEU A 11 8.82 41.95 8.21
C LEU A 11 8.61 40.62 7.47
N VAL A 12 9.18 40.47 6.27
CA VAL A 12 9.10 39.22 5.49
C VAL A 12 9.95 38.11 6.12
N CYS A 13 11.16 38.43 6.59
CA CYS A 13 12.01 37.46 7.30
C CYS A 13 11.41 37.03 8.65
N VAL A 14 10.81 37.95 9.41
CA VAL A 14 10.16 37.60 10.69
C VAL A 14 8.91 36.75 10.46
N ALA A 15 8.08 37.05 9.46
CA ALA A 15 6.91 36.23 9.12
C ALA A 15 7.28 34.82 8.63
N LEU A 16 8.36 34.68 7.85
CA LEU A 16 8.86 33.37 7.41
C LEU A 16 9.42 32.56 8.60
N VAL A 17 10.23 33.16 9.45
CA VAL A 17 10.79 32.49 10.63
C VAL A 17 9.72 32.12 11.66
N TYR A 18 8.70 32.97 11.87
CA TYR A 18 7.58 32.70 12.78
C TYR A 18 6.62 31.63 12.22
N SER A 19 6.40 31.61 10.89
CA SER A 19 5.65 30.55 10.22
C SER A 19 6.38 29.20 10.28
N GLU A 20 7.71 29.19 10.15
CA GLU A 20 8.52 27.97 10.24
C GLU A 20 8.53 27.39 11.66
N THR A 21 8.63 28.23 12.70
CA THR A 21 8.63 27.75 14.10
C THR A 21 7.26 27.27 14.59
N MET A 22 6.16 27.89 14.15
CA MET A 22 4.80 27.38 14.43
C MET A 22 4.48 26.11 13.64
N SER A 23 4.96 25.99 12.39
CA SER A 23 4.81 24.78 11.57
C SER A 23 5.61 23.60 12.12
N ALA A 24 6.80 23.84 12.68
CA ALA A 24 7.66 22.78 13.22
C ALA A 24 7.07 22.13 14.48
N THR A 25 6.47 22.92 15.38
CA THR A 25 5.83 22.44 16.62
C THR A 25 4.47 21.77 16.36
N ALA A 26 3.72 22.23 15.36
CA ALA A 26 2.50 21.56 14.91
C ALA A 26 2.79 20.15 14.36
N THR A 27 3.91 19.96 13.67
CA THR A 27 4.26 18.68 13.04
C THR A 27 4.76 17.63 14.05
N SER A 28 5.50 18.03 15.09
CA SER A 28 6.02 17.08 16.09
C SER A 28 4.95 16.50 17.01
N SER A 29 3.79 17.16 17.15
CA SER A 29 2.67 16.70 17.97
C SER A 29 1.60 15.93 17.20
N LEU A 30 1.69 15.86 15.86
CA LEU A 30 0.62 15.29 15.04
C LEU A 30 0.52 13.77 15.20
N VAL A 31 1.63 13.02 15.10
CA VAL A 31 1.61 11.55 15.21
C VAL A 31 1.00 11.10 16.56
N PRO A 32 1.45 11.59 17.73
CA PRO A 32 0.82 11.22 19.00
C PRO A 32 -0.69 11.53 19.06
N ARG A 33 -1.12 12.65 18.48
CA ARG A 33 -2.56 13.02 18.41
C ARG A 33 -3.36 12.06 17.54
N LEU A 34 -2.80 11.63 16.41
CA LEU A 34 -3.46 10.67 15.50
C LEU A 34 -3.59 9.29 16.16
N LEU A 35 -2.52 8.80 16.79
CA LEU A 35 -2.57 7.53 17.52
C LEU A 35 -3.56 7.59 18.69
N GLN A 36 -3.61 8.73 19.39
CA GLN A 36 -4.58 8.94 20.47
C GLN A 36 -6.02 8.91 19.93
N TYR A 37 -6.27 9.54 18.78
CA TYR A 37 -7.57 9.47 18.11
C TYR A 37 -7.98 8.03 17.81
N ALA A 38 -7.09 7.22 17.23
CA ALA A 38 -7.36 5.81 16.95
C ALA A 38 -7.66 5.02 18.24
N ARG A 39 -6.89 5.23 19.31
CA ARG A 39 -7.12 4.60 20.62
C ARG A 39 -8.50 4.91 21.18
N GLU A 40 -8.91 6.18 21.18
CA GLU A 40 -10.21 6.60 21.70
C GLU A 40 -11.36 6.01 20.87
N LYS A 41 -11.23 6.05 19.55
CA LYS A 41 -12.21 5.48 18.62
C LYS A 41 -12.35 3.97 18.77
N VAL A 42 -11.24 3.24 18.82
CA VAL A 42 -11.27 1.78 19.00
C VAL A 42 -11.80 1.42 20.37
N ALA A 43 -11.33 2.05 21.45
CA ALA A 43 -11.80 1.76 22.80
C ALA A 43 -13.31 1.94 22.96
N SER A 44 -13.89 2.99 22.33
CA SER A 44 -15.33 3.21 22.35
C SER A 44 -16.13 2.21 21.51
N ALA A 45 -15.58 1.72 20.39
CA ALA A 45 -16.26 0.79 19.47
C ALA A 45 -16.00 -0.70 19.78
N GLN A 46 -14.94 -1.03 20.54
CA GLN A 46 -14.44 -2.40 20.71
C GLN A 46 -15.50 -3.39 21.21
N PRO A 47 -16.34 -3.10 22.22
CA PRO A 47 -17.35 -4.06 22.67
C PRO A 47 -18.35 -4.44 21.58
N ALA A 48 -18.75 -3.47 20.75
CA ALA A 48 -19.70 -3.69 19.65
C ALA A 48 -19.05 -4.44 18.48
N ILE A 49 -17.80 -4.12 18.14
CA ILE A 49 -17.01 -4.84 17.13
C ILE A 49 -16.85 -6.32 17.53
N LEU A 50 -16.47 -6.57 18.79
CA LEU A 50 -16.31 -7.94 19.33
C LEU A 50 -17.62 -8.73 19.23
N SER A 51 -18.72 -8.13 19.65
CA SER A 51 -20.05 -8.75 19.57
C SER A 51 -20.43 -9.08 18.11
N ASN A 52 -20.19 -8.16 17.18
CA ASN A 52 -20.53 -8.37 15.77
C ASN A 52 -19.68 -9.47 15.12
N LEU A 53 -18.36 -9.49 15.36
CA LEU A 53 -17.46 -10.51 14.83
C LEU A 53 -17.74 -11.89 15.43
N ALA A 54 -17.88 -11.99 16.76
CA ALA A 54 -18.12 -13.26 17.44
C ALA A 54 -19.46 -13.93 17.04
N ARG A 55 -20.42 -13.16 16.52
CA ARG A 55 -21.69 -13.68 16.00
C ARG A 55 -21.52 -14.48 14.70
N VAL A 56 -20.52 -14.15 13.88
CA VAL A 56 -20.41 -14.64 12.50
C VAL A 56 -19.14 -15.44 12.22
N THR A 57 -18.14 -15.36 13.10
CA THR A 57 -16.86 -16.04 12.93
C THR A 57 -16.26 -16.42 14.29
N GLN A 58 -15.32 -17.37 14.26
CA GLN A 58 -14.46 -17.66 15.40
C GLN A 58 -13.37 -16.59 15.53
N LEU A 59 -12.95 -16.33 16.77
CA LEU A 59 -11.85 -15.41 17.09
C LEU A 59 -10.61 -16.21 17.54
N PRO A 60 -9.39 -15.74 17.21
CA PRO A 60 -9.11 -14.54 16.43
C PRO A 60 -9.42 -14.74 14.94
N LEU A 61 -9.98 -13.70 14.32
CA LEU A 61 -10.18 -13.66 12.87
C LEU A 61 -8.82 -13.44 12.20
N ILE A 62 -8.39 -14.38 11.37
CA ILE A 62 -7.18 -14.23 10.56
C ILE A 62 -7.57 -13.57 9.24
N ILE A 63 -6.95 -12.44 8.93
CA ILE A 63 -7.24 -11.67 7.72
C ILE A 63 -6.01 -11.47 6.85
N ASP A 64 -6.23 -11.49 5.54
CA ASP A 64 -5.35 -10.87 4.56
C ASP A 64 -5.86 -9.48 4.20
N VAL A 65 -4.95 -8.54 3.97
CA VAL A 65 -5.29 -7.14 3.70
C VAL A 65 -4.87 -6.75 2.30
N ALA A 66 -5.80 -6.21 1.51
CA ALA A 66 -5.53 -5.65 0.20
C ALA A 66 -5.68 -4.13 0.22
N LEU A 67 -4.58 -3.48 -0.15
CA LEU A 67 -4.44 -2.04 -0.25
C LEU A 67 -4.26 -1.67 -1.72
N PRO A 68 -5.35 -1.51 -2.49
CA PRO A 68 -5.27 -0.80 -3.75
C PRO A 68 -4.82 0.64 -3.45
N GLY A 69 -3.81 1.11 -4.18
CA GLY A 69 -3.28 2.45 -3.99
C GLY A 69 -3.70 3.44 -5.06
N ALA A 70 -3.86 4.68 -4.64
CA ALA A 70 -3.90 5.84 -5.50
C ALA A 70 -3.12 6.98 -4.85
N ALA A 71 -1.80 7.02 -5.10
CA ALA A 71 -0.89 8.00 -4.51
C ALA A 71 -1.10 8.15 -2.98
N TYR A 72 -1.03 9.37 -2.45
CA TYR A 72 -1.06 9.65 -1.01
C TYR A 72 -2.34 9.27 -0.28
N PHE A 73 -3.42 8.91 -0.98
CA PHE A 73 -4.63 8.36 -0.35
C PHE A 73 -4.34 7.11 0.48
N SER A 74 -3.24 6.44 0.19
CA SER A 74 -2.70 5.31 0.92
C SER A 74 -2.39 5.59 2.40
N VAL A 75 -2.27 6.85 2.82
CA VAL A 75 -2.11 7.20 4.26
C VAL A 75 -3.30 6.70 5.08
N ALA A 76 -4.47 6.57 4.48
CA ALA A 76 -5.64 5.98 5.12
C ALA A 76 -5.42 4.52 5.52
N ALA A 77 -4.53 3.78 4.86
CA ALA A 77 -4.14 2.43 5.28
C ALA A 77 -3.49 2.43 6.67
N GLY A 78 -2.83 3.52 7.07
CA GLY A 78 -2.29 3.65 8.43
C GLY A 78 -3.39 3.63 9.49
N GLY A 79 -4.49 4.36 9.26
CA GLY A 79 -5.65 4.36 10.15
C GLY A 79 -6.32 2.98 10.25
N LEU A 80 -6.42 2.26 9.13
CA LEU A 80 -6.87 0.87 9.10
C LEU A 80 -5.98 -0.02 9.97
N CYS A 81 -4.67 0.04 9.77
CA CYS A 81 -3.73 -0.82 10.49
C CYS A 81 -3.72 -0.55 12.00
N ASP A 82 -3.83 0.70 12.43
CA ASP A 82 -3.90 1.01 13.86
C ASP A 82 -5.20 0.51 14.48
N VAL A 83 -6.34 0.53 13.78
CA VAL A 83 -7.57 -0.11 14.28
C VAL A 83 -7.33 -1.59 14.52
N LEU A 84 -6.74 -2.31 13.54
CA LEU A 84 -6.44 -3.73 13.68
C LEU A 84 -5.41 -4.02 14.79
N TYR A 85 -4.37 -3.19 14.91
CA TYR A 85 -3.35 -3.31 15.95
C TYR A 85 -3.92 -3.11 17.36
N LEU A 86 -4.84 -2.16 17.52
CA LEU A 86 -5.47 -1.80 18.79
C LEU A 86 -6.57 -2.80 19.21
N LEU A 87 -7.21 -3.49 18.28
CA LEU A 87 -8.16 -4.56 18.59
C LEU A 87 -7.51 -5.76 19.29
N GLY A 88 -6.22 -6.03 19.04
CA GLY A 88 -5.46 -7.09 19.69
C GLY A 88 -5.45 -8.43 18.93
N GLU A 89 -4.44 -9.27 19.21
CA GLU A 89 -4.22 -10.56 18.53
C GLU A 89 -5.26 -11.63 18.88
N GLU A 90 -5.98 -11.45 19.98
CA GLU A 90 -7.10 -12.27 20.42
C GLU A 90 -8.38 -12.00 19.62
N VAL A 91 -8.43 -10.87 18.91
CA VAL A 91 -9.58 -10.47 18.09
C VAL A 91 -9.27 -10.62 16.61
N VAL A 92 -8.19 -10.01 16.15
CA VAL A 92 -7.79 -10.04 14.74
C VAL A 92 -6.30 -10.30 14.63
N LYS A 93 -5.93 -11.21 13.74
CA LYS A 93 -4.56 -11.41 13.29
C LYS A 93 -4.46 -11.06 11.81
N VAL A 94 -3.41 -10.35 11.44
CA VAL A 94 -3.13 -10.08 10.03
C VAL A 94 -2.05 -11.05 9.57
N ASP A 95 -2.33 -11.78 8.51
CA ASP A 95 -1.39 -12.70 7.89
C ASP A 95 -0.56 -11.97 6.85
N ARG A 96 -1.16 -11.66 5.69
CA ARG A 96 -0.45 -11.07 4.56
C ARG A 96 -1.04 -9.72 4.17
N PHE A 97 -0.23 -8.95 3.46
CA PHE A 97 -0.65 -7.72 2.82
C PHE A 97 -0.36 -7.81 1.32
N VAL A 98 -1.29 -7.32 0.50
CA VAL A 98 -1.03 -7.03 -0.92
C VAL A 98 -1.26 -5.56 -1.17
N GLY A 99 -0.29 -4.91 -1.79
CA GLY A 99 -0.31 -3.49 -2.09
C GLY A 99 -0.01 -3.23 -3.56
N ALA A 100 -0.62 -2.20 -4.12
CA ALA A 100 -0.28 -1.67 -5.43
C ALA A 100 -0.23 -0.14 -5.37
N SER A 101 0.60 0.50 -6.19
CA SER A 101 0.80 1.96 -6.17
C SER A 101 0.97 2.49 -4.74
N GLY A 102 0.19 3.51 -4.39
CA GLY A 102 -0.24 3.92 -3.04
C GLY A 102 -0.11 2.87 -1.91
N GLY A 103 -0.85 1.78 -2.09
CA GLY A 103 -0.98 0.78 -1.05
C GLY A 103 0.30 0.00 -0.83
N ALA A 104 1.19 -0.07 -1.82
CA ALA A 104 2.46 -0.76 -1.69
C ALA A 104 3.46 0.02 -0.82
N CYS A 105 3.57 1.35 -0.92
CA CYS A 105 4.41 2.11 0.02
C CYS A 105 3.87 1.96 1.44
N SER A 106 2.57 2.18 1.63
CA SER A 106 1.97 2.07 2.94
C SER A 106 2.18 0.68 3.55
N LEU A 107 1.93 -0.37 2.78
CA LEU A 107 2.23 -1.75 3.16
C LEU A 107 3.68 -1.93 3.59
N PHE A 108 4.64 -1.43 2.80
CA PHE A 108 6.05 -1.55 3.10
C PHE A 108 6.39 -0.91 4.44
N LEU A 109 5.92 0.32 4.67
CA LEU A 109 6.17 1.07 5.90
C LEU A 109 5.49 0.42 7.11
N ILE A 110 4.28 -0.13 6.94
CA ILE A 110 3.57 -0.89 7.97
C ILE A 110 4.37 -2.15 8.32
N LEU A 111 4.76 -2.97 7.34
CA LEU A 111 5.52 -4.19 7.58
C LEU A 111 6.91 -3.92 8.15
N ALA A 112 7.58 -2.86 7.70
CA ALA A 112 8.87 -2.45 8.26
C ALA A 112 8.78 -2.01 9.73
N ASN A 113 7.57 -1.74 10.23
CA ASN A 113 7.33 -1.45 11.64
C ASN A 113 7.00 -2.69 12.48
N ASP A 114 6.94 -3.89 11.88
CA ASP A 114 6.72 -5.14 12.62
C ASP A 114 7.90 -5.39 13.59
N LYS A 115 7.58 -5.45 14.89
CA LYS A 115 8.57 -5.61 15.97
C LYS A 115 8.80 -7.06 16.35
N ARG A 116 8.10 -8.02 15.74
CA ARG A 116 8.28 -9.45 16.04
C ARG A 116 9.67 -9.91 15.62
N ALA A 117 10.24 -10.86 16.35
CA ALA A 117 11.52 -11.43 15.98
C ALA A 117 11.41 -12.17 14.62
N PRO A 118 12.46 -12.20 13.80
CA PRO A 118 12.44 -12.90 12.52
C PRO A 118 11.99 -14.37 12.64
N SER A 119 12.41 -15.06 13.71
CA SER A 119 12.00 -16.45 13.98
C SER A 119 10.49 -16.62 14.09
N ASP A 120 9.82 -15.67 14.74
CA ASP A 120 8.39 -15.75 15.02
C ASP A 120 7.58 -15.51 13.75
N GLN A 121 8.08 -14.63 12.88
CA GLN A 121 7.46 -14.33 11.58
C GLN A 121 7.50 -15.51 10.61
N HIS A 122 8.55 -16.35 10.67
CA HIS A 122 8.65 -17.55 9.84
C HIS A 122 7.77 -18.70 10.37
N ALA A 123 7.63 -18.81 11.69
CA ALA A 123 6.86 -19.88 12.31
C ALA A 123 5.34 -19.64 12.27
N ALA A 124 4.90 -18.38 12.42
CA ALA A 124 3.50 -17.98 12.38
C ALA A 124 3.37 -16.61 11.67
N PRO A 125 3.15 -16.59 10.34
CA PRO A 125 3.11 -15.34 9.59
C PRO A 125 1.97 -14.43 10.07
N ALA A 126 0.82 -15.03 10.37
CA ALA A 126 -0.30 -14.38 11.05
C ALA A 126 0.03 -13.99 12.50
N GLY A 127 -0.08 -12.69 12.80
CA GLY A 127 0.08 -12.15 14.14
C GLY A 127 -0.54 -10.77 14.24
N ARG A 128 -0.13 -9.98 15.24
CA ARG A 128 -0.59 -8.61 15.39
C ARG A 128 -0.36 -7.82 14.11
N CYS A 129 -1.35 -7.03 13.71
CA CYS A 129 -1.12 -5.99 12.71
C CYS A 129 -0.03 -5.05 13.23
N PRO A 130 1.02 -4.69 12.48
CA PRO A 130 1.94 -3.63 12.89
C PRO A 130 1.20 -2.28 13.03
N SER A 131 1.70 -1.41 13.92
CA SER A 131 1.18 -0.04 14.04
C SER A 131 1.66 0.86 12.91
N ALA A 132 0.97 1.97 12.67
CA ALA A 132 1.22 2.90 11.58
C ALA A 132 2.22 4.03 11.91
N ASP A 133 2.90 4.00 13.05
CA ASP A 133 3.82 5.07 13.50
C ASP A 133 4.86 5.43 12.41
N LEU A 134 5.57 4.40 11.91
CA LEU A 134 6.61 4.59 10.89
C LEU A 134 6.05 5.13 9.58
N LEU A 135 4.83 4.72 9.21
CA LEU A 135 4.14 5.23 8.03
C LEU A 135 3.90 6.73 8.18
N LEU A 136 3.27 7.15 9.28
CA LEU A 136 2.95 8.55 9.54
C LEU A 136 4.20 9.42 9.61
N GLU A 137 5.24 8.98 10.32
CA GLU A 137 6.51 9.68 10.40
C GLU A 137 7.17 9.86 9.03
N SER A 138 7.15 8.82 8.20
CA SER A 138 7.75 8.85 6.86
C SER A 138 7.01 9.80 5.92
N TYR A 139 5.67 9.83 5.97
CA TYR A 139 4.89 10.78 5.17
C TYR A 139 5.06 12.22 5.65
N LEU A 140 5.22 12.46 6.96
CA LEU A 140 5.51 13.80 7.47
C LEU A 140 6.93 14.26 7.12
N GLU A 141 7.90 13.34 7.12
CA GLU A 141 9.25 13.61 6.62
C GLU A 141 9.21 13.98 5.12
N TYR A 142 8.46 13.21 4.33
CA TYR A 142 8.25 13.47 2.91
C TYR A 142 7.56 14.82 2.65
N ALA A 143 6.49 15.13 3.38
CA ALA A 143 5.77 16.41 3.30
C ALA A 143 6.68 17.62 3.57
N LYS A 144 7.61 17.49 4.53
CA LYS A 144 8.62 18.53 4.81
C LYS A 144 9.57 18.73 3.64
N LEU A 145 9.97 17.65 2.97
CA LEU A 145 10.88 17.71 1.82
C LEU A 145 10.22 18.29 0.57
N GLU A 146 8.94 18.03 0.32
CA GLU A 146 8.22 18.59 -0.84
C GLU A 146 7.88 20.09 -0.71
N GLY A 147 7.96 20.63 0.51
CA GLY A 147 7.72 22.03 0.82
C GLY A 147 6.26 22.34 1.15
N SER A 148 6.03 23.07 2.24
CA SER A 148 4.69 23.40 2.73
C SER A 148 4.03 24.58 1.99
N SER A 149 4.77 25.36 1.20
CA SER A 149 4.26 26.55 0.48
C SER A 149 3.97 26.30 -1.00
N GLY A 150 2.92 26.91 -1.57
CA GLY A 150 2.52 26.73 -2.97
C GLY A 150 3.59 27.09 -4.02
N VAL A 151 4.53 28.00 -3.67
CA VAL A 151 5.67 28.37 -4.51
C VAL A 151 6.77 27.31 -4.48
N GLN A 152 7.13 26.79 -3.30
CA GLN A 152 8.08 25.67 -3.19
C GLN A 152 7.53 24.39 -3.84
N ARG A 153 6.22 24.15 -3.76
CA ARG A 153 5.57 23.00 -4.41
C ARG A 153 5.57 23.09 -5.93
N SER A 154 5.34 24.29 -6.48
CA SER A 154 5.44 24.51 -7.93
C SER A 154 6.87 24.32 -8.43
N LEU A 155 7.86 24.74 -7.62
CA LEU A 155 9.28 24.50 -7.87
C LEU A 155 9.64 23.01 -7.73
N SER A 156 9.15 22.30 -6.72
CA SER A 156 9.45 20.87 -6.54
C SER A 156 8.81 20.01 -7.63
N ALA A 157 7.58 20.30 -8.05
CA ALA A 157 6.95 19.66 -9.21
C ALA A 157 7.71 19.96 -10.52
N PHE A 158 8.18 21.20 -10.70
CA PHE A 158 9.03 21.59 -11.84
C PHE A 158 10.40 20.90 -11.80
N TRP A 159 11.02 20.75 -10.62
CA TRP A 159 12.28 20.04 -10.43
C TRP A 159 12.13 18.54 -10.59
N GLN A 160 11.03 17.93 -10.12
CA GLN A 160 10.71 16.53 -10.37
C GLN A 160 10.53 16.26 -11.88
N ALA A 161 9.99 17.23 -12.63
CA ALA A 161 9.89 17.17 -14.08
C ALA A 161 11.25 17.36 -14.81
N LEU A 162 12.20 18.11 -14.25
CA LEU A 162 13.47 18.47 -14.90
C LEU A 162 14.72 17.71 -14.41
N ALA A 163 14.92 17.58 -13.10
CA ALA A 163 16.10 16.94 -12.48
C ALA A 163 15.91 15.44 -12.23
N GLY A 164 14.71 14.92 -12.49
CA GLY A 164 14.35 13.56 -12.17
C GLY A 164 13.62 13.46 -10.84
N VAL A 165 12.97 12.33 -10.71
CA VAL A 165 12.06 12.03 -9.62
C VAL A 165 12.81 11.83 -8.30
N SER A 166 12.26 12.33 -7.19
CA SER A 166 12.82 12.18 -5.83
C SER A 166 13.24 10.74 -5.51
N SER A 167 14.45 10.55 -4.95
CA SER A 167 14.94 9.26 -4.46
C SER A 167 14.48 8.93 -3.03
N PHE A 168 13.72 9.83 -2.38
CA PHE A 168 13.38 9.72 -0.97
C PHE A 168 12.88 8.33 -0.56
N TRP A 169 11.88 7.80 -1.25
CA TRP A 169 11.29 6.50 -0.90
C TRP A 169 12.26 5.35 -1.13
N GLU A 170 13.04 5.42 -2.19
CA GLU A 170 14.07 4.42 -2.51
C GLU A 170 15.13 4.35 -1.40
N ASP A 171 15.63 5.52 -0.98
CA ASP A 171 16.62 5.64 0.10
C ASP A 171 16.01 5.23 1.46
N LYS A 172 14.75 5.61 1.72
CA LYS A 172 14.01 5.22 2.93
C LYS A 172 13.83 3.72 3.01
N TYR A 173 13.41 3.06 1.93
CA TYR A 173 13.22 1.62 1.90
C TYR A 173 14.54 0.88 2.13
N ARG A 174 15.63 1.28 1.46
CA ARG A 174 16.95 0.71 1.69
C ARG A 174 17.37 0.83 3.15
N ALA A 175 17.23 2.01 3.73
CA ALA A 175 17.57 2.25 5.13
C ALA A 175 16.75 1.34 6.07
N LEU A 176 15.44 1.19 5.83
CA LEU A 176 14.56 0.35 6.64
C LEU A 176 14.91 -1.14 6.55
N LEU A 177 15.27 -1.66 5.37
CA LEU A 177 15.64 -3.07 5.21
C LEU A 177 17.01 -3.43 5.80
N THR A 178 17.80 -2.47 6.29
CA THR A 178 18.97 -2.78 7.11
C THR A 178 18.60 -3.48 8.42
N ASN A 179 17.36 -3.31 8.89
CA ASN A 179 16.79 -4.03 10.02
C ASN A 179 16.28 -5.41 9.58
N GLU A 180 16.81 -6.48 10.17
CA GLU A 180 16.43 -7.86 9.82
C GLU A 180 14.98 -8.21 10.15
N ALA A 181 14.38 -7.63 11.18
CA ALA A 181 12.96 -7.85 11.49
C ALA A 181 12.04 -7.22 10.44
N ALA A 182 12.40 -6.02 9.96
CA ALA A 182 11.69 -5.35 8.87
C ALA A 182 11.85 -6.13 7.55
N TRP A 183 13.06 -6.60 7.27
CA TRP A 183 13.32 -7.43 6.09
C TRP A 183 12.53 -8.74 6.11
N ALA A 184 12.57 -9.47 7.23
CA ALA A 184 11.81 -10.71 7.39
C ALA A 184 10.31 -10.47 7.19
N ALA A 185 9.75 -9.36 7.70
CA ALA A 185 8.33 -9.06 7.60
C ALA A 185 7.93 -8.73 6.17
N VAL A 186 8.68 -7.84 5.50
CA VAL A 186 8.46 -7.47 4.09
C VAL A 186 8.56 -8.70 3.18
N ARG A 187 9.59 -9.53 3.38
CA ARG A 187 9.81 -10.73 2.57
C ARG A 187 8.69 -11.76 2.72
N SER A 188 8.27 -12.03 3.95
CA SER A 188 7.33 -13.14 4.25
C SER A 188 5.86 -12.76 4.07
N ARG A 189 5.50 -11.50 4.33
CA ARG A 189 4.10 -11.05 4.39
C ARG A 189 3.72 -10.04 3.29
N GLY A 190 4.70 -9.47 2.60
CA GLY A 190 4.48 -8.43 1.60
C GLY A 190 4.33 -8.96 0.18
N PHE A 191 3.19 -8.66 -0.44
CA PHE A 191 2.91 -8.94 -1.84
C PHE A 191 2.81 -7.61 -2.60
N CYS A 192 3.70 -7.43 -3.57
CA CYS A 192 3.85 -6.18 -4.30
C CYS A 192 3.28 -6.34 -5.72
N ALA A 193 2.14 -5.69 -5.99
CA ALA A 193 1.49 -5.73 -7.29
C ALA A 193 1.97 -4.59 -8.19
N ILE A 194 2.56 -4.94 -9.33
CA ILE A 194 3.15 -4.03 -10.33
C ILE A 194 2.64 -4.34 -11.73
N ALA A 195 2.70 -3.37 -12.63
CA ALA A 195 2.40 -3.58 -14.05
C ALA A 195 3.69 -3.79 -14.85
N SER A 196 3.64 -4.59 -15.92
CA SER A 196 4.77 -4.74 -16.85
C SER A 196 4.83 -3.71 -17.96
N ARG A 197 3.72 -2.99 -18.19
CA ARG A 197 3.56 -2.08 -19.33
C ARG A 197 3.42 -0.65 -18.83
N PRO A 198 4.42 0.22 -19.03
CA PRO A 198 4.30 1.65 -18.76
C PRO A 198 3.07 2.23 -19.45
N ILE A 199 2.42 3.21 -18.85
CA ILE A 199 1.22 3.85 -19.45
C ILE A 199 1.50 4.40 -20.84
N ARG A 200 2.74 4.80 -21.14
CA ARG A 200 3.14 5.18 -22.50
C ARG A 200 2.89 4.04 -23.52
N GLN A 201 3.13 2.79 -23.16
CA GLN A 201 2.81 1.63 -24.01
C GLN A 201 1.31 1.31 -24.01
N GLN A 202 0.58 1.62 -22.93
CA GLN A 202 -0.88 1.50 -22.89
C GLN A 202 -1.58 2.56 -23.77
N ILE A 203 -1.01 3.76 -23.91
CA ILE A 203 -1.55 4.88 -24.68
C ILE A 203 -1.07 4.86 -26.15
N PHE A 204 0.21 4.54 -26.39
CA PHE A 204 0.83 4.64 -27.72
C PHE A 204 1.12 3.28 -28.38
N GLY A 205 0.64 2.18 -27.79
CA GLY A 205 0.82 0.83 -28.32
C GLY A 205 2.09 0.15 -27.83
N SER A 206 2.13 -1.18 -28.01
CA SER A 206 3.17 -2.07 -27.51
C SER A 206 4.53 -1.75 -28.14
N ALA A 207 5.56 -1.58 -27.32
CA ALA A 207 6.91 -1.92 -27.77
C ALA A 207 7.01 -3.46 -27.85
N PRO A 208 7.74 -4.05 -28.81
CA PRO A 208 8.02 -5.48 -28.78
C PRO A 208 8.71 -5.81 -27.46
N SER A 209 8.15 -6.79 -26.75
CA SER A 209 8.71 -7.34 -25.52
C SER A 209 9.16 -8.76 -25.82
N ASP A 210 10.43 -9.06 -25.54
CA ASP A 210 10.99 -10.41 -25.64
C ASP A 210 10.57 -11.32 -24.45
N ALA A 211 9.61 -10.88 -23.64
CA ALA A 211 9.10 -11.67 -22.53
C ALA A 211 8.32 -12.88 -23.06
N VAL A 212 8.73 -14.08 -22.65
CA VAL A 212 8.05 -15.34 -23.00
C VAL A 212 6.80 -15.53 -22.13
N TYR A 213 6.64 -14.72 -21.08
CA TYR A 213 5.50 -14.72 -20.20
C TYR A 213 4.74 -13.39 -20.20
N HIS A 214 3.42 -13.49 -20.35
CA HIS A 214 2.49 -12.38 -20.22
C HIS A 214 1.39 -12.75 -19.23
N ALA A 215 1.24 -11.94 -18.18
CA ALA A 215 0.10 -12.02 -17.28
C ALA A 215 -1.22 -11.74 -18.03
N VAL A 216 -2.31 -12.39 -17.60
CA VAL A 216 -3.65 -12.21 -18.22
C VAL A 216 -4.13 -10.76 -18.11
N GLY A 217 -3.76 -10.07 -17.03
CA GLY A 217 -4.15 -8.68 -16.77
C GLY A 217 -2.99 -7.68 -16.74
N ASP A 218 -1.82 -8.00 -17.33
CA ASP A 218 -0.56 -7.21 -17.26
C ASP A 218 0.00 -6.95 -15.84
N ASN A 219 -0.65 -7.51 -14.81
CA ASN A 219 -0.29 -7.39 -13.40
C ASN A 219 0.61 -8.55 -12.96
N TYR A 220 1.71 -8.23 -12.30
CA TYR A 220 2.62 -9.18 -11.67
C TYR A 220 2.60 -8.92 -10.18
N ILE A 221 2.52 -10.00 -9.40
CA ILE A 221 2.54 -9.92 -7.95
C ILE A 221 3.82 -10.57 -7.47
N LEU A 222 4.78 -9.72 -7.14
CA LEU A 222 6.08 -10.11 -6.65
C LEU A 222 6.00 -10.35 -5.15
N HIS A 223 6.56 -11.47 -4.70
CA HIS A 223 6.62 -11.80 -3.27
C HIS A 223 7.84 -12.68 -2.97
N ASN A 224 8.12 -12.85 -1.67
CA ASN A 224 9.24 -13.65 -1.18
C ASN A 224 10.55 -13.27 -1.89
N PHE A 225 10.87 -11.98 -1.82
CA PHE A 225 12.07 -11.39 -2.43
C PHE A 225 13.33 -12.13 -2.00
N SER A 226 14.21 -12.41 -2.96
CA SER A 226 15.49 -13.08 -2.70
C SER A 226 16.46 -12.15 -1.98
N GLU A 227 16.49 -10.89 -2.40
CA GLU A 227 17.42 -9.86 -1.93
C GLU A 227 16.67 -8.58 -1.52
N LYS A 228 17.26 -7.82 -0.60
CA LYS A 228 16.68 -6.55 -0.12
C LYS A 228 16.48 -5.54 -1.26
N GLU A 229 17.47 -5.42 -2.14
CA GLU A 229 17.41 -4.46 -3.26
C GLU A 229 16.32 -4.83 -4.28
N GLU A 230 16.03 -6.12 -4.47
CA GLU A 230 14.94 -6.58 -5.32
C GLU A 230 13.58 -6.15 -4.77
N ALA A 231 13.40 -6.21 -3.45
CA ALA A 231 12.22 -5.64 -2.79
C ALA A 231 12.15 -4.13 -3.01
N VAL A 232 13.24 -3.39 -2.75
CA VAL A 232 13.27 -1.93 -2.97
C VAL A 232 12.86 -1.57 -4.39
N GLN A 233 13.45 -2.24 -5.40
CA GLN A 233 13.12 -2.01 -6.80
C GLN A 233 11.64 -2.29 -7.09
N ALA A 234 11.08 -3.38 -6.56
CA ALA A 234 9.67 -3.70 -6.74
C ALA A 234 8.74 -2.66 -6.13
N PHE A 235 8.99 -2.26 -4.89
CA PHE A 235 8.19 -1.24 -4.20
C PHE A 235 8.36 0.16 -4.80
N VAL A 236 9.51 0.48 -5.40
CA VAL A 236 9.69 1.73 -6.17
C VAL A 236 9.01 1.63 -7.54
N ALA A 237 8.95 0.44 -8.14
CA ALA A 237 8.26 0.21 -9.42
C ALA A 237 6.76 0.44 -9.32
N THR A 238 6.14 0.15 -8.17
CA THR A 238 4.74 0.53 -7.93
C THR A 238 4.54 2.04 -7.93
N GLY A 239 5.59 2.86 -7.92
CA GLY A 239 5.53 4.24 -8.40
C GLY A 239 4.76 5.23 -7.54
N GLU A 240 4.48 4.91 -6.28
CA GLU A 240 3.91 5.92 -5.39
C GLU A 240 4.88 7.09 -5.18
N ALA A 241 4.29 8.30 -5.16
CA ALA A 241 4.88 9.62 -4.92
C ALA A 241 5.90 10.12 -5.96
N THR A 242 6.44 9.23 -6.77
CA THR A 242 7.57 9.53 -7.63
C THR A 242 7.12 9.64 -9.09
N ALA A 243 6.10 8.90 -9.52
CA ALA A 243 5.83 8.67 -10.95
C ALA A 243 7.07 8.14 -11.71
N LYS A 244 8.11 7.68 -10.99
CA LYS A 244 9.35 7.13 -11.56
C LYS A 244 9.07 5.85 -12.32
N GLY A 245 8.36 4.92 -11.65
CA GLY A 245 7.86 3.70 -12.27
C GLY A 245 6.92 3.99 -13.44
N PHE A 246 6.06 5.00 -13.31
CA PHE A 246 5.14 5.41 -14.37
C PHE A 246 5.84 5.93 -15.64
N THR A 247 6.90 6.72 -15.49
CA THR A 247 7.54 7.46 -16.58
C THR A 247 8.66 6.69 -17.29
N LYS A 248 9.48 5.97 -16.53
CA LYS A 248 10.71 5.33 -17.06
C LYS A 248 10.68 3.80 -16.99
N GLY A 249 9.76 3.24 -16.21
CA GLY A 249 9.90 1.87 -15.74
C GLY A 249 11.08 1.70 -14.79
N ILE A 250 11.02 0.68 -13.95
CA ILE A 250 12.08 0.28 -13.02
C ILE A 250 12.49 -1.12 -13.41
N ALA A 251 13.79 -1.31 -13.67
CA ALA A 251 14.35 -2.64 -13.74
C ALA A 251 14.25 -3.27 -12.35
N ILE A 252 13.50 -4.35 -12.27
CA ILE A 252 13.52 -5.27 -11.13
C ILE A 252 14.27 -6.47 -11.68
N LEU A 253 15.18 -7.04 -10.89
CA LEU A 253 15.97 -8.24 -11.22
C LEU A 253 17.26 -7.97 -12.01
N GLY A 254 18.28 -8.80 -11.75
CA GLY A 254 19.44 -8.95 -12.63
C GLY A 254 19.08 -9.76 -13.87
N SER A 255 19.69 -9.42 -15.00
CA SER A 255 19.33 -9.82 -16.38
C SER A 255 19.28 -11.32 -16.74
N ASP A 256 19.47 -12.25 -15.80
CA ASP A 256 19.67 -13.69 -16.12
C ASP A 256 18.80 -14.67 -15.29
N ARG A 257 17.77 -14.20 -14.57
CA ARG A 257 16.99 -15.10 -13.71
C ARG A 257 15.76 -15.67 -14.43
N SER A 258 15.65 -17.00 -14.44
CA SER A 258 14.43 -17.71 -14.81
C SER A 258 13.58 -17.99 -13.56
N PHE A 259 12.25 -17.85 -13.65
CA PHE A 259 11.38 -17.95 -12.48
C PHE A 259 10.30 -19.02 -12.63
N ALA A 260 9.95 -19.65 -11.50
CA ALA A 260 8.73 -20.43 -11.39
C ALA A 260 7.54 -19.47 -11.35
N VAL A 261 6.74 -19.48 -12.42
CA VAL A 261 5.48 -18.76 -12.48
C VAL A 261 4.38 -19.70 -12.00
N VAL A 262 3.72 -19.35 -10.90
CA VAL A 262 2.51 -20.04 -10.44
C VAL A 262 1.31 -19.23 -10.92
N GLY A 263 0.47 -19.83 -11.75
CA GLY A 263 -0.71 -19.15 -12.28
C GLY A 263 -1.57 -20.06 -13.16
N PRO A 264 -2.81 -19.65 -13.46
CA PRO A 264 -3.81 -20.49 -14.10
C PRO A 264 -3.49 -20.67 -15.60
N GLN A 265 -2.64 -21.64 -15.91
CA GLN A 265 -2.60 -22.25 -17.24
C GLN A 265 -2.50 -23.76 -17.08
N ALA A 266 -3.66 -24.41 -17.03
CA ALA A 266 -3.78 -25.84 -17.16
C ALA A 266 -3.12 -26.30 -18.48
N GLY A 267 -2.16 -27.23 -18.37
CA GLY A 267 -1.78 -28.10 -19.50
C GLY A 267 -0.59 -27.69 -20.37
N ARG A 268 0.32 -26.80 -19.93
CA ARG A 268 1.61 -26.62 -20.62
C ARG A 268 2.80 -27.00 -19.73
N PRO A 269 3.78 -27.77 -20.22
CA PRO A 269 4.97 -28.12 -19.47
C PRO A 269 5.75 -26.86 -19.04
N SER A 270 6.46 -26.97 -17.92
CA SER A 270 7.31 -25.94 -17.30
C SER A 270 8.41 -25.48 -18.25
N GLN A 271 8.09 -24.57 -19.17
CA GLN A 271 9.11 -23.80 -19.87
C GLN A 271 9.61 -22.69 -18.93
N LEU A 272 10.93 -22.51 -18.89
CA LEU A 272 11.55 -21.34 -18.28
C LEU A 272 10.90 -20.09 -18.88
N ARG A 273 10.29 -19.27 -18.03
CA ARG A 273 9.59 -18.06 -18.43
C ARG A 273 10.47 -16.86 -18.11
N SER A 274 10.79 -16.08 -19.14
CA SER A 274 11.41 -14.77 -18.95
C SER A 274 10.34 -13.75 -18.58
N LEU A 275 10.56 -13.05 -17.47
CA LEU A 275 9.76 -11.89 -17.09
C LEU A 275 10.19 -10.66 -17.88
N PRO A 276 9.35 -9.61 -17.95
CA PRO A 276 9.76 -8.30 -18.46
C PRO A 276 11.00 -7.77 -17.73
N ALA A 277 11.91 -7.13 -18.46
CA ALA A 277 13.12 -6.53 -17.88
C ALA A 277 12.86 -5.25 -17.08
N SER A 278 11.68 -4.64 -17.24
CA SER A 278 11.29 -3.41 -16.57
C SER A 278 9.80 -3.44 -16.22
N PHE A 279 9.47 -2.85 -15.08
CA PHE A 279 8.11 -2.79 -14.53
C PHE A 279 7.71 -1.35 -14.21
N CYS A 280 6.43 -1.09 -14.03
CA CYS A 280 5.89 0.24 -13.80
C CYS A 280 4.74 0.22 -12.80
N ASP A 281 4.28 1.42 -12.46
CA ASP A 281 3.03 1.60 -11.72
C ASP A 281 1.83 1.19 -12.59
N GLY A 282 0.73 0.83 -11.94
CA GLY A 282 -0.50 0.37 -12.56
C GLY A 282 -0.89 -1.05 -12.15
N GLY A 283 -0.08 -1.67 -11.29
CA GLY A 283 -0.42 -2.92 -10.62
C GLY A 283 -1.80 -2.84 -9.98
N ARG A 284 -2.55 -3.94 -10.03
CA ARG A 284 -3.78 -4.12 -9.24
C ARG A 284 -3.56 -5.23 -8.23
N PRO A 285 -3.96 -5.05 -6.96
CA PRO A 285 -3.93 -6.15 -6.02
C PRO A 285 -4.80 -7.29 -6.56
N ALA A 286 -4.35 -8.55 -6.44
CA ALA A 286 -5.18 -9.70 -6.74
C ALA A 286 -5.73 -10.34 -5.47
N ASN A 287 -6.73 -11.20 -5.65
CA ASN A 287 -7.22 -12.06 -4.59
C ASN A 287 -6.13 -13.06 -4.15
N PHE A 288 -5.94 -13.23 -2.85
CA PHE A 288 -5.10 -14.30 -2.28
C PHE A 288 -5.66 -15.70 -2.54
N ASP A 289 -6.94 -15.87 -2.87
CA ASP A 289 -7.47 -17.18 -3.30
C ASP A 289 -6.91 -17.64 -4.65
N ALA A 290 -6.24 -16.75 -5.41
CA ALA A 290 -5.49 -17.15 -6.59
C ALA A 290 -4.05 -17.60 -6.25
N LEU A 291 -3.58 -17.39 -5.01
CA LEU A 291 -2.27 -17.88 -4.50
C LEU A 291 -2.32 -19.33 -4.01
N HIS A 292 -3.51 -19.87 -3.76
CA HIS A 292 -3.74 -21.22 -3.28
C HIS A 292 -4.83 -21.85 -4.16
N ASP A 293 -4.70 -23.10 -4.60
CA ASP A 293 -5.69 -23.79 -5.44
C ASP A 293 -7.05 -23.93 -4.72
N HIS A 294 -7.82 -22.82 -4.70
CA HIS A 294 -9.17 -22.66 -4.20
C HIS A 294 -9.37 -22.92 -2.69
N ALA A 295 -9.11 -21.86 -1.91
CA ALA A 295 -9.74 -21.45 -0.64
C ALA A 295 -8.67 -21.03 0.37
N SER A 296 -8.35 -19.73 0.42
CA SER A 296 -7.66 -19.22 1.61
C SER A 296 -8.58 -19.43 2.83
N PRO A 297 -8.08 -19.98 3.94
CA PRO A 297 -8.87 -20.07 5.17
C PRO A 297 -9.03 -18.70 5.84
N ASN A 298 -8.36 -17.67 5.33
CA ASN A 298 -8.36 -16.33 5.90
C ASN A 298 -9.55 -15.54 5.35
N ALA A 299 -10.06 -14.62 6.16
CA ALA A 299 -10.92 -13.56 5.65
C ALA A 299 -10.08 -12.52 4.87
N PHE A 300 -10.73 -11.71 4.04
CA PHE A 300 -10.07 -10.75 3.17
C PHE A 300 -10.63 -9.35 3.39
N LEU A 301 -9.77 -8.41 3.78
CA LEU A 301 -10.11 -7.01 3.99
C LEU A 301 -9.61 -6.18 2.81
N TYR A 302 -10.52 -5.57 2.07
CA TYR A 302 -10.21 -4.72 0.92
C TYR A 302 -10.55 -3.27 1.21
N TYR A 303 -9.58 -2.36 1.10
CA TYR A 303 -9.81 -0.93 1.30
C TYR A 303 -9.60 -0.12 0.03
N ASN A 304 -10.69 0.28 -0.63
CA ASN A 304 -10.68 1.16 -1.79
C ASN A 304 -10.38 2.62 -1.40
N THR A 305 -9.09 2.95 -1.30
CA THR A 305 -8.60 4.30 -0.95
C THR A 305 -8.66 5.28 -2.13
N TRP A 306 -9.85 5.47 -2.70
CA TRP A 306 -10.07 6.49 -3.74
C TRP A 306 -10.94 7.62 -3.20
N PHE A 307 -10.40 8.82 -3.01
CA PHE A 307 -11.12 9.97 -2.47
C PHE A 307 -11.50 10.97 -3.57
N GLU A 308 -12.48 11.84 -3.29
CA GLU A 308 -12.96 12.83 -4.28
C GLU A 308 -11.94 13.95 -4.54
N ASN A 309 -11.16 14.28 -3.52
CA ASN A 309 -10.27 15.40 -3.53
C ASN A 309 -8.94 15.03 -4.18
N ALA A 310 -8.82 15.24 -5.50
CA ALA A 310 -7.57 14.98 -6.22
C ALA A 310 -6.36 15.73 -5.64
N SER A 311 -6.57 16.84 -4.92
CA SER A 311 -5.47 17.56 -4.26
C SER A 311 -4.86 16.77 -3.10
N GLU A 312 -5.64 15.95 -2.38
CA GLU A 312 -5.13 15.07 -1.33
C GLU A 312 -4.34 13.88 -1.89
N ALA A 313 -4.63 13.44 -3.12
CA ALA A 313 -3.81 12.45 -3.83
C ALA A 313 -2.54 13.05 -4.43
N ALA A 314 -2.57 14.34 -4.76
CA ALA A 314 -1.46 15.02 -5.43
C ALA A 314 -0.47 15.68 -4.46
N PHE A 315 -0.89 15.98 -3.23
CA PHE A 315 -0.08 16.72 -2.27
C PHE A 315 -0.04 16.05 -0.89
N CYS A 316 1.18 15.75 -0.44
CA CYS A 316 1.44 15.23 0.90
C CYS A 316 1.65 16.41 1.85
N THR A 317 0.66 16.70 2.71
CA THR A 317 0.74 17.75 3.74
C THR A 317 0.35 17.18 5.10
N PRO A 318 0.73 17.81 6.23
CA PRO A 318 0.27 17.39 7.55
C PRO A 318 -1.27 17.31 7.65
N GLU A 319 -1.99 18.20 6.99
CA GLU A 319 -3.45 18.24 6.98
C GLU A 319 -4.06 17.10 6.15
N SER A 320 -3.49 16.79 4.97
CA SER A 320 -3.96 15.64 4.19
C SER A 320 -3.64 14.32 4.91
N ILE A 321 -2.48 14.23 5.56
CA ILE A 321 -2.11 13.09 6.41
C ILE A 321 -3.11 12.94 7.57
N GLU A 322 -3.41 14.01 8.30
CA GLU A 322 -4.38 13.99 9.40
C GLU A 322 -5.77 13.54 8.91
N HIS A 323 -6.23 14.11 7.80
CA HIS A 323 -7.54 13.78 7.23
C HIS A 323 -7.63 12.31 6.81
N LEU A 324 -6.69 11.86 5.98
CA LEU A 324 -6.70 10.52 5.40
C LEU A 324 -6.52 9.44 6.48
N TYR A 325 -5.63 9.65 7.44
CA TYR A 325 -5.46 8.72 8.55
C TYR A 325 -6.77 8.57 9.36
N LYS A 326 -7.40 9.70 9.76
CA LYS A 326 -8.65 9.65 10.52
C LYS A 326 -9.77 8.98 9.73
N ARG A 327 -9.85 9.24 8.41
CA ARG A 327 -10.76 8.52 7.51
C ARG A 327 -10.52 7.02 7.55
N GLY A 328 -9.27 6.57 7.48
CA GLY A 328 -8.90 5.16 7.63
C GLY A 328 -9.42 4.53 8.92
N VAL A 329 -9.25 5.22 10.05
CA VAL A 329 -9.76 4.77 11.36
C VAL A 329 -11.28 4.64 11.32
N ASP A 330 -11.98 5.71 10.94
CA ASP A 330 -13.45 5.75 10.97
C ASP A 330 -14.05 4.71 10.01
N ARG A 331 -13.51 4.57 8.80
CA ARG A 331 -13.98 3.58 7.81
C ARG A 331 -13.82 2.15 8.27
N THR A 332 -12.69 1.84 8.90
CA THR A 332 -12.42 0.50 9.40
C THR A 332 -13.38 0.15 10.53
N ILE A 333 -13.66 1.10 11.44
CA ILE A 333 -14.64 0.92 12.50
C ILE A 333 -16.05 0.76 11.92
N ASP A 334 -16.47 1.62 10.99
CA ASP A 334 -17.76 1.53 10.33
C ASP A 334 -17.96 0.16 9.64
N CYS A 335 -16.91 -0.35 8.99
CA CYS A 335 -16.90 -1.66 8.36
C CYS A 335 -17.15 -2.78 9.36
N LEU A 336 -16.44 -2.76 10.49
CA LEU A 336 -16.48 -3.82 11.50
C LEU A 336 -17.75 -3.78 12.36
N LEU A 337 -18.39 -2.61 12.46
CA LEU A 337 -19.70 -2.45 13.10
C LEU A 337 -20.87 -2.79 12.17
N SER A 338 -20.65 -2.75 10.85
CA SER A 338 -21.69 -3.04 9.85
C SER A 338 -22.06 -4.53 9.83
N GLU A 339 -23.37 -4.82 9.72
CA GLU A 339 -23.85 -6.19 9.56
C GLU A 339 -23.39 -6.83 8.23
N SER A 340 -23.22 -6.02 7.20
CA SER A 340 -22.78 -6.47 5.88
C SER A 340 -21.26 -6.53 5.74
N PHE A 341 -20.52 -6.13 6.77
CA PHE A 341 -19.07 -5.93 6.76
C PHE A 341 -18.59 -5.04 5.61
N ALA A 342 -19.40 -4.06 5.22
CA ALA A 342 -19.04 -3.02 4.28
C ALA A 342 -19.27 -1.65 4.93
N SER A 343 -18.31 -0.74 4.80
CA SER A 343 -18.49 0.64 5.26
C SER A 343 -19.63 1.32 4.50
N PRO A 344 -20.49 2.12 5.17
CA PRO A 344 -21.54 2.84 4.51
C PRO A 344 -20.96 3.81 3.48
N THR A 345 -21.43 3.74 2.23
CA THR A 345 -21.08 4.73 1.21
C THR A 345 -21.80 6.05 1.53
N PRO A 346 -21.09 7.18 1.71
CA PRO A 346 -21.75 8.46 1.92
C PRO A 346 -22.65 8.80 0.73
N GLY A 347 -23.95 9.01 0.97
CA GLY A 347 -24.90 9.50 -0.05
C GLY A 347 -25.77 8.48 -0.78
N THR A 348 -26.02 7.30 -0.20
CA THR A 348 -26.89 6.22 -0.74
C THR A 348 -28.37 6.56 -0.95
N LEU A 349 -28.77 7.83 -0.92
CA LEU A 349 -30.10 8.22 -1.42
C LEU A 349 -30.12 8.55 -2.93
N ASN A 350 -28.99 8.76 -3.59
CA ASN A 350 -28.95 9.10 -5.03
C ASN A 350 -27.65 8.67 -5.75
N THR A 351 -27.16 7.45 -5.52
CA THR A 351 -26.07 6.91 -6.35
C THR A 351 -26.62 6.58 -7.75
N VAL A 352 -26.26 7.41 -8.73
CA VAL A 352 -26.36 7.08 -10.15
C VAL A 352 -25.70 5.71 -10.36
N ALA A 353 -26.47 4.72 -10.80
CA ALA A 353 -25.99 3.37 -11.05
C ALA A 353 -24.69 3.41 -11.88
N GLY A 354 -23.61 2.80 -11.37
CA GLY A 354 -22.37 2.56 -12.13
C GLY A 354 -21.13 3.38 -11.75
N LYS A 355 -21.16 4.26 -10.74
CA LYS A 355 -19.93 4.87 -10.19
C LYS A 355 -19.43 4.06 -8.99
N ALA A 356 -18.14 3.68 -9.02
CA ALA A 356 -17.52 2.93 -7.92
C ALA A 356 -17.56 3.73 -6.61
N ALA A 357 -17.83 3.07 -5.48
CA ALA A 357 -17.84 3.77 -4.20
C ALA A 357 -16.42 4.22 -3.87
N LYS A 358 -16.30 5.53 -3.69
CA LYS A 358 -15.10 6.20 -3.23
C LYS A 358 -14.95 5.95 -1.73
N ASP A 359 -13.72 5.82 -1.25
CA ASP A 359 -13.41 5.70 0.18
C ASP A 359 -14.29 4.65 0.88
N SER A 360 -14.09 3.38 0.52
CA SER A 360 -14.92 2.28 0.98
C SER A 360 -14.10 1.04 1.30
N ILE A 361 -14.52 0.32 2.32
CA ILE A 361 -13.87 -0.88 2.81
C ILE A 361 -14.89 -2.02 2.91
N VAL A 362 -14.43 -3.24 2.66
CA VAL A 362 -15.21 -4.45 2.84
C VAL A 362 -14.35 -5.54 3.46
N LEU A 363 -14.93 -6.29 4.40
CA LEU A 363 -14.37 -7.52 4.94
C LEU A 363 -15.19 -8.71 4.44
N ALA A 364 -14.60 -9.50 3.54
CA ALA A 364 -15.14 -10.77 3.10
C ALA A 364 -14.69 -11.86 4.09
N LEU A 365 -15.64 -12.58 4.70
CA LEU A 365 -15.32 -13.70 5.59
C LEU A 365 -14.78 -14.90 4.79
N ALA A 366 -14.08 -15.81 5.48
CA ALA A 366 -13.54 -17.01 4.87
C ALA A 366 -14.63 -17.81 4.13
N GLY A 367 -14.37 -18.19 2.88
CA GLY A 367 -15.31 -18.91 2.02
C GLY A 367 -16.39 -18.06 1.34
N ALA A 368 -16.43 -16.74 1.57
CA ALA A 368 -17.33 -15.84 0.85
C ALA A 368 -16.90 -15.68 -0.63
N ASP A 369 -17.87 -15.41 -1.51
CA ASP A 369 -17.56 -15.01 -2.90
C ASP A 369 -16.99 -13.59 -2.89
N LEU A 370 -15.67 -13.47 -3.05
CA LEU A 370 -14.99 -12.19 -2.96
C LEU A 370 -15.46 -11.18 -4.02
N ALA A 371 -15.85 -11.64 -5.21
CA ALA A 371 -16.34 -10.75 -6.26
C ALA A 371 -17.69 -10.15 -5.85
N GLN A 372 -18.56 -10.97 -5.24
CA GLN A 372 -19.83 -10.51 -4.68
C GLN A 372 -19.63 -9.53 -3.51
N GLU A 373 -18.71 -9.85 -2.59
CA GLU A 373 -18.42 -9.03 -1.42
C GLU A 373 -17.87 -7.65 -1.80
N ILE A 374 -16.89 -7.59 -2.71
CA ILE A 374 -16.38 -6.32 -3.24
C ILE A 374 -17.44 -5.57 -4.06
N GLY A 375 -18.36 -6.30 -4.69
CA GLY A 375 -19.54 -5.72 -5.33
C GLY A 375 -20.39 -4.87 -4.39
N LYS A 376 -20.42 -5.15 -3.07
CA LYS A 376 -21.18 -4.36 -2.07
C LYS A 376 -20.73 -2.91 -1.99
N ILE A 377 -19.46 -2.64 -2.26
CA ILE A 377 -18.90 -1.28 -2.31
C ILE A 377 -18.84 -0.73 -3.74
N ASN A 378 -19.54 -1.33 -4.71
CA ASN A 378 -19.52 -0.94 -6.12
C ASN A 378 -18.12 -0.83 -6.74
N ALA A 379 -17.08 -1.38 -6.10
CA ALA A 379 -15.75 -1.37 -6.66
C ALA A 379 -15.75 -2.35 -7.85
N LYS A 380 -15.39 -1.86 -9.04
CA LYS A 380 -15.19 -2.76 -10.20
C LYS A 380 -14.06 -3.70 -9.82
N SER A 381 -14.33 -5.01 -9.71
CA SER A 381 -13.35 -6.01 -9.27
C SER A 381 -12.03 -5.81 -10.04
N PRO A 382 -10.99 -5.24 -9.38
CA PRO A 382 -9.67 -5.14 -9.99
C PRO A 382 -8.91 -6.46 -9.82
N LEU A 383 -9.51 -7.46 -9.16
CA LEU A 383 -8.84 -8.65 -8.63
C LEU A 383 -8.52 -9.74 -9.65
N TYR A 384 -8.84 -9.55 -10.93
CA TYR A 384 -8.61 -10.56 -11.95
C TYR A 384 -7.29 -10.37 -12.68
N GLY A 385 -6.47 -11.43 -12.69
CA GLY A 385 -5.45 -11.66 -13.71
C GLY A 385 -4.00 -11.30 -13.34
N GLY A 386 -3.70 -11.12 -12.06
CA GLY A 386 -2.32 -11.01 -11.57
C GLY A 386 -1.59 -12.34 -11.64
N SER A 387 -0.35 -12.31 -12.09
CA SER A 387 0.54 -13.47 -12.12
C SER A 387 1.48 -13.45 -10.93
N PHE A 388 1.45 -14.50 -10.12
CA PHE A 388 2.31 -14.58 -8.94
C PHE A 388 3.72 -15.01 -9.32
N VAL A 389 4.68 -14.29 -8.77
CA VAL A 389 6.11 -14.52 -8.99
C VAL A 389 6.79 -14.63 -7.64
N ASN A 390 7.23 -15.85 -7.30
CA ASN A 390 8.03 -16.13 -6.11
C ASN A 390 9.51 -15.96 -6.46
N LEU A 391 10.15 -14.93 -5.88
CA LEU A 391 11.49 -14.52 -6.30
C LEU A 391 12.62 -15.29 -5.62
N ALA A 392 12.43 -15.78 -4.39
CA ALA A 392 13.40 -16.65 -3.71
C ALA A 392 13.32 -18.12 -4.15
N GLY A 393 12.28 -18.51 -4.91
CA GLY A 393 12.11 -19.86 -5.46
C GLY A 393 12.87 -20.13 -6.76
N SER A 394 13.85 -19.30 -7.14
CA SER A 394 14.55 -19.39 -8.43
C SER A 394 15.52 -20.58 -8.58
N GLU A 395 15.63 -21.47 -7.60
CA GLU A 395 16.34 -22.75 -7.75
C GLU A 395 15.37 -23.88 -8.10
N ILE A 396 15.30 -24.22 -9.39
CA ILE A 396 14.80 -25.53 -9.81
C ILE A 396 15.87 -26.55 -9.38
N ARG A 397 15.67 -27.20 -8.24
CA ARG A 397 16.06 -28.62 -8.16
C ARG A 397 14.96 -29.38 -8.87
N GLU A 398 15.27 -29.91 -10.04
CA GLU A 398 14.46 -30.94 -10.68
C GLU A 398 14.19 -32.01 -9.61
N GLN A 399 12.95 -32.11 -9.14
CA GLN A 399 12.54 -33.34 -8.47
C GLN A 399 12.63 -34.44 -9.54
N PRO A 400 13.36 -35.54 -9.31
CA PRO A 400 13.36 -36.64 -10.25
C PRO A 400 11.93 -37.12 -10.41
N SER A 401 11.49 -37.21 -11.67
CA SER A 401 10.23 -37.82 -12.03
C SER A 401 10.14 -39.19 -11.37
N PHE A 402 9.20 -39.37 -10.45
CA PHE A 402 8.83 -40.71 -10.00
C PHE A 402 8.20 -41.44 -11.18
N ALA A 403 8.83 -42.55 -11.57
CA ALA A 403 8.35 -43.51 -12.55
C ALA A 403 7.20 -44.36 -12.00
#